data_AF-A0A0R2QQ89-F1
#
_entry.id   AF-A0A0R2QQ89-F1
#
_cell.length_a   1.000
_cell.length_b   1.000
_cell.length_c   1.000
_cell.angle_alpha   90.00
_cell.angle_beta   90.00
_cell.angle_gamma   90.00
#
_symmetry.space_group_name_H-M   'P 1'
#
loop_
_entity.id
_entity.type
_entity.pdbx_description
1 polymer ?
#
loop_
_entity_poly.entity_id
_entity_poly.type
_entity_poly.pdbx_seq_one_letter_code
_entity_poly.pdbx_strand_id
1 'polypeptide(L)'
;MANIVAKNFDKDGTHSQKPHASVSVVDLISAKATRLTVEPGWRWSTDIAPLAGTKMCEVHHLGFIASGTITVSHSGQEVTYSAGEVYEINPGHDAWVVGTTPAVAYEFAGSWA
;
A
#
# COMPACT_ATOMS: atom_id res chain seq x y z
N MET A 1 11.23 -8.79 27.23
CA MET A 1 11.16 -8.48 25.78
C MET A 1 11.52 -7.01 25.58
N ALA A 2 12.14 -6.64 24.47
CA ALA A 2 12.46 -5.24 24.21
C ALA A 2 11.17 -4.44 24.04
N ASN A 3 11.02 -3.34 24.79
CA ASN A 3 9.85 -2.45 24.72
C ASN A 3 10.03 -1.35 23.66
N ILE A 4 11.14 -1.37 22.92
CA ILE A 4 11.48 -0.45 21.85
C ILE A 4 12.07 -1.28 20.70
N VAL A 5 11.61 -1.04 19.48
CA VAL A 5 12.17 -1.65 18.27
C VAL A 5 12.31 -0.60 17.18
N ALA A 6 13.41 -0.64 16.44
CA ALA A 6 13.61 0.10 15.21
C ALA A 6 13.99 -0.91 14.12
N LYS A 7 13.31 -0.85 12.97
CA LYS A 7 13.55 -1.73 11.83
C LYS A 7 13.71 -0.91 10.56
N ASN A 8 14.55 -1.39 9.67
CA ASN A 8 14.75 -0.86 8.33
C ASN A 8 14.07 -1.78 7.31
N PHE A 9 13.31 -1.19 6.37
CA PHE A 9 12.59 -1.97 5.36
C PHE A 9 13.50 -2.80 4.46
N ASP A 10 14.70 -2.32 4.13
CA ASP A 10 15.63 -2.99 3.21
C ASP A 10 16.43 -4.12 3.88
N LYS A 11 16.74 -3.98 5.17
CA LYS A 11 17.57 -4.93 5.92
C LYS A 11 16.75 -5.94 6.70
N ASP A 12 15.65 -5.52 7.29
CA ASP A 12 14.83 -6.31 8.22
C ASP A 12 13.49 -6.76 7.60
N GLY A 13 13.21 -6.31 6.36
CA GLY A 13 11.93 -6.53 5.68
C GLY A 13 11.81 -7.92 5.07
N THR A 14 10.60 -8.48 5.12
CA THR A 14 10.22 -9.55 4.20
C THR A 14 9.81 -8.94 2.87
N HIS A 15 10.54 -9.26 1.81
CA HIS A 15 10.33 -8.71 0.48
C HIS A 15 9.53 -9.67 -0.40
N SER A 16 8.58 -9.13 -1.15
CA SER A 16 7.87 -9.88 -2.19
C SER A 16 7.62 -9.03 -3.42
N GLN A 17 7.59 -9.71 -4.57
CA GLN A 17 7.30 -9.12 -5.87
C GLN A 17 5.93 -9.59 -6.36
N LYS A 18 5.18 -8.67 -6.94
CA LYS A 18 3.90 -8.87 -7.61
C LYS A 18 3.97 -8.17 -8.98
N PRO A 19 3.05 -8.46 -9.91
CA PRO A 19 2.99 -7.74 -11.17
C PRO A 19 2.94 -6.22 -10.92
N HIS A 20 3.93 -5.51 -11.48
CA HIS A 20 4.13 -4.06 -11.32
C HIS A 20 4.16 -3.54 -9.88
N ALA A 21 4.44 -4.39 -8.87
CA ALA A 21 4.51 -3.97 -7.48
C ALA A 21 5.57 -4.70 -6.66
N SER A 22 6.28 -3.95 -5.84
CA SER A 22 7.21 -4.44 -4.81
C SER A 22 6.64 -4.15 -3.42
N VAL A 23 6.69 -5.13 -2.52
CA VAL A 23 6.20 -4.99 -1.15
C VAL A 23 7.30 -5.40 -0.17
N SER A 24 7.56 -4.56 0.83
CA SER A 24 8.47 -4.87 1.94
C SER A 24 7.73 -4.70 3.26
N VAL A 25 7.68 -5.74 4.09
CA VAL A 25 6.93 -5.72 5.37
C VAL A 25 7.88 -5.93 6.54
N VAL A 26 7.73 -5.14 7.59
CA VAL A 26 8.44 -5.32 8.87
C VAL A 26 7.43 -5.48 10.01
N ASP A 27 7.72 -6.44 10.90
CA ASP A 27 6.95 -6.62 12.14
C ASP A 27 7.48 -5.71 13.26
N LEU A 28 6.65 -4.79 13.75
CA LEU A 28 6.93 -3.99 14.94
C LEU A 28 6.25 -4.61 16.17
N ILE A 29 6.42 -3.99 17.34
CA ILE A 29 5.82 -4.49 18.60
C ILE A 29 4.28 -4.41 18.53
N SER A 30 3.72 -3.32 18.02
CA SER A 30 2.28 -3.04 18.04
C SER A 30 1.58 -3.18 16.70
N ALA A 31 2.33 -3.27 15.60
CA ALA A 31 1.80 -3.19 14.25
C ALA A 31 2.76 -3.82 13.24
N LYS A 32 2.26 -4.04 12.02
CA LYS A 32 3.13 -4.22 10.84
C LYS A 32 3.25 -2.89 10.12
N ALA A 33 4.44 -2.60 9.60
CA ALA A 33 4.65 -1.52 8.66
C ALA A 33 4.98 -2.10 7.29
N THR A 34 4.41 -1.53 6.24
CA THR A 34 4.56 -1.98 4.86
C THR A 34 5.07 -0.82 4.02
N ARG A 35 6.11 -1.04 3.22
CA ARG A 35 6.48 -0.18 2.10
C ARG A 35 5.98 -0.83 0.82
N LEU A 36 5.07 -0.15 0.13
CA LEU A 36 4.56 -0.52 -1.18
C LEU A 36 5.22 0.37 -2.24
N THR A 37 5.65 -0.23 -3.34
CA THR A 37 6.12 0.49 -4.53
C THR A 37 5.39 -0.08 -5.73
N VAL A 38 4.64 0.75 -6.43
CA VAL A 38 3.84 0.37 -7.60
C VAL A 38 4.29 1.17 -8.82
N GLU A 39 4.53 0.47 -9.91
CA GLU A 39 5.08 1.04 -11.14
C GLU A 39 4.00 1.69 -12.02
N PRO A 40 4.36 2.60 -12.94
CA PRO A 40 3.43 3.11 -13.93
C PRO A 40 2.72 1.99 -14.69
N GLY A 41 1.40 2.12 -14.83
CA GLY A 41 0.55 1.09 -15.42
C GLY A 41 0.04 0.03 -14.43
N TRP A 42 0.52 0.03 -13.18
CA TRP A 42 -0.05 -0.82 -12.13
C TRP A 42 -1.52 -0.45 -11.86
N ARG A 43 -2.36 -1.47 -11.80
CA ARG A 43 -3.74 -1.39 -11.32
C ARG A 43 -4.11 -2.64 -10.54
N TRP A 44 -4.73 -2.45 -9.37
CA TRP A 44 -5.05 -3.54 -8.47
C TRP A 44 -5.90 -4.62 -9.15
N SER A 45 -6.95 -4.24 -9.88
CA SER A 45 -7.85 -5.18 -10.57
C SER A 45 -7.21 -6.00 -11.70
N THR A 46 -6.09 -5.54 -12.27
CA THR A 46 -5.36 -6.28 -13.31
C THR A 46 -4.19 -7.08 -12.75
N ASP A 47 -3.44 -6.50 -11.82
CA ASP A 47 -2.17 -7.04 -11.35
C ASP A 47 -2.33 -7.92 -10.11
N ILE A 48 -3.28 -7.61 -9.24
CA ILE A 48 -3.42 -8.24 -7.92
C ILE A 48 -4.69 -9.09 -7.83
N ALA A 49 -5.82 -8.67 -8.40
CA ALA A 49 -7.07 -9.44 -8.37
C ALA A 49 -6.91 -10.92 -8.77
N PRO A 50 -6.16 -11.29 -9.85
CA PRO A 50 -5.97 -12.69 -10.22
C PRO A 50 -5.23 -13.51 -9.16
N LEU A 51 -4.37 -12.86 -8.37
CA LEU A 51 -3.59 -13.47 -7.29
C LEU A 51 -4.39 -13.53 -5.98
N ALA A 52 -5.22 -12.53 -5.72
CA ALA A 52 -6.04 -12.41 -4.52
C ALA A 52 -7.32 -13.25 -4.58
N GLY A 53 -7.80 -13.58 -5.79
CA GLY A 53 -9.06 -14.31 -5.98
C GLY A 53 -10.31 -13.47 -5.72
N THR A 54 -10.18 -12.16 -5.56
CA THR A 54 -11.27 -11.20 -5.35
C THR A 54 -11.32 -10.18 -6.49
N LYS A 55 -12.49 -9.60 -6.72
CA LYS A 55 -12.67 -8.56 -7.77
C LYS A 55 -12.21 -7.18 -7.35
N MET A 56 -12.21 -6.92 -6.04
CA MET A 56 -11.79 -5.67 -5.40
C MET A 56 -10.84 -5.98 -4.25
N CYS A 57 -10.05 -4.98 -3.85
CA CYS A 57 -9.19 -5.05 -2.69
C CYS A 57 -10.04 -5.04 -1.41
N GLU A 58 -9.93 -6.07 -0.60
CA GLU A 58 -10.68 -6.21 0.67
C GLU A 58 -9.84 -5.85 1.90
N VAL A 59 -8.69 -5.19 1.70
CA VAL A 59 -7.79 -4.77 2.77
C VAL A 59 -8.11 -3.33 3.17
N HIS A 60 -8.02 -3.03 4.47
CA HIS A 60 -8.02 -1.66 4.96
C HIS A 60 -6.61 -1.09 4.85
N HIS A 61 -6.48 0.08 4.22
CA HIS A 61 -5.21 0.76 4.04
C HIS A 61 -5.21 2.07 4.80
N LEU A 62 -4.23 2.25 5.68
CA LEU A 62 -3.95 3.50 6.38
C LEU A 62 -2.48 3.82 6.20
N GLY A 63 -2.18 4.96 5.59
CA GLY A 63 -0.80 5.27 5.23
C GLY A 63 -0.58 6.67 4.70
N PHE A 64 0.61 6.87 4.15
CA PHE A 64 0.97 8.08 3.42
C PHE A 64 1.74 7.72 2.16
N ILE A 65 1.66 8.59 1.16
CA ILE A 65 2.38 8.44 -0.11
C ILE A 65 3.63 9.33 -0.09
N ALA A 66 4.79 8.73 -0.33
CA ALA A 66 6.08 9.39 -0.35
C ALA A 66 6.49 9.88 -1.75
N SER A 67 5.98 9.23 -2.80
CA SER A 67 6.28 9.53 -4.21
C SER A 67 5.12 9.11 -5.09
N GLY A 68 4.98 9.77 -6.25
CA GLY A 68 3.97 9.45 -7.26
C GLY A 68 2.55 9.86 -6.86
N THR A 69 1.59 9.33 -7.61
CA THR A 69 0.16 9.62 -7.47
C THR A 69 -0.63 8.33 -7.69
N ILE A 70 -1.63 8.09 -6.84
CA ILE A 70 -2.56 6.96 -6.96
C ILE A 70 -3.98 7.51 -6.97
N THR A 71 -4.83 6.93 -7.82
CA THR A 71 -6.29 7.10 -7.72
C THR A 71 -6.90 5.81 -7.17
N VAL A 72 -7.86 5.96 -6.28
CA VAL A 72 -8.67 4.88 -5.71
C VAL A 72 -10.11 5.09 -6.11
N SER A 73 -10.79 4.01 -6.51
CA SER A 73 -12.22 3.99 -6.76
C SER A 73 -12.90 3.06 -5.76
N HIS A 74 -13.89 3.58 -5.04
CA HIS A 74 -14.67 2.84 -4.06
C HIS A 74 -16.14 3.26 -4.13
N SER A 75 -17.05 2.31 -4.35
CA SER A 75 -18.50 2.56 -4.37
C SER A 75 -18.96 3.73 -5.28
N GLY A 76 -18.27 3.93 -6.41
CA GLY A 76 -18.58 5.00 -7.38
C GLY A 76 -17.96 6.37 -7.06
N GLN A 77 -17.20 6.48 -5.97
CA GLN A 77 -16.39 7.65 -5.67
C GLN A 77 -14.93 7.38 -6.05
N GLU A 78 -14.29 8.38 -6.65
CA GLU A 78 -12.85 8.37 -6.89
C GLU A 78 -12.15 9.43 -6.06
N VAL A 79 -11.02 9.06 -5.47
CA VAL A 79 -10.12 9.96 -4.73
C VAL A 79 -8.72 9.76 -5.25
N THR A 80 -8.03 10.86 -5.55
CA THR A 80 -6.63 10.84 -5.98
C THR A 80 -5.78 11.47 -4.90
N TYR A 81 -4.67 10.83 -4.58
CA TYR A 81 -3.69 11.32 -3.62
C TYR A 81 -2.27 11.22 -4.16
N SER A 82 -1.43 12.16 -3.77
CA SER A 82 -0.07 12.38 -4.25
C SER A 82 0.93 12.62 -3.12
N ALA A 83 2.22 12.53 -3.43
CA ALA A 83 3.32 12.65 -2.47
C ALA A 83 3.10 13.74 -1.39
N GLY A 84 3.19 13.33 -0.12
CA GLY A 84 2.97 14.18 1.05
C GLY A 84 1.58 14.04 1.69
N GLU A 85 0.63 13.41 1.00
CA GLU A 85 -0.72 13.19 1.53
C GLU A 85 -0.82 11.88 2.33
N VAL A 86 -1.72 11.89 3.31
CA VAL A 86 -2.14 10.72 4.10
C VAL A 86 -3.49 10.23 3.60
N TYR A 87 -3.74 8.93 3.70
CA TYR A 87 -4.98 8.34 3.20
C TYR A 87 -5.48 7.22 4.12
N GLU A 88 -6.79 7.03 4.10
CA GLU A 88 -7.48 5.88 4.68
C GLU A 88 -8.46 5.33 3.64
N ILE A 89 -8.39 4.03 3.37
CA ILE A 89 -9.17 3.37 2.34
C ILE A 89 -9.81 2.12 2.93
N ASN A 90 -11.14 2.06 2.87
CA ASN A 90 -11.91 0.91 3.34
C ASN A 90 -11.93 -0.23 2.31
N PRO A 91 -12.13 -1.49 2.77
CA PRO A 91 -12.31 -2.65 1.89
C PRO A 91 -13.36 -2.43 0.78
N GLY A 92 -13.17 -3.06 -0.36
CA GLY A 92 -14.06 -3.02 -1.52
C GLY A 92 -13.67 -1.97 -2.57
N HIS A 93 -12.38 -1.72 -2.81
CA HIS A 93 -11.89 -0.69 -3.74
C HIS A 93 -10.96 -1.23 -4.83
N ASP A 94 -10.82 -0.46 -5.92
CA ASP A 94 -9.76 -0.62 -6.93
C ASP A 94 -8.79 0.57 -6.82
N ALA A 95 -7.55 0.39 -7.24
CA ALA A 95 -6.52 1.43 -7.16
C ALA A 95 -5.57 1.35 -8.34
N TRP A 96 -5.06 2.49 -8.82
CA TRP A 96 -4.08 2.51 -9.92
C TRP A 96 -3.13 3.70 -9.81
N VAL A 97 -1.92 3.52 -10.36
CA VAL A 97 -0.93 4.59 -10.47
C VAL A 97 -1.34 5.56 -11.57
N VAL A 98 -1.20 6.85 -11.30
CA VAL A 98 -1.41 7.93 -12.28
C VAL A 98 -0.07 8.47 -12.76
N GLY A 99 0.07 8.61 -14.08
CA GLY A 99 1.26 9.18 -14.70
C GLY A 99 2.41 8.18 -14.82
N THR A 100 3.64 8.70 -14.86
CA THR A 100 4.85 7.95 -15.19
C THR A 100 5.84 7.82 -14.03
N THR A 101 5.48 8.31 -12.84
CA THR A 101 6.34 8.24 -11.65
C THR A 101 5.88 7.06 -10.79
N PRO A 102 6.78 6.14 -10.41
CA PRO A 102 6.43 5.06 -9.48
C PRO A 102 5.87 5.64 -8.18
N ALA A 103 4.75 5.09 -7.73
CA ALA A 103 4.17 5.51 -6.47
C ALA A 103 4.74 4.67 -5.32
N VAL A 104 5.22 5.36 -4.28
CA VAL A 104 5.80 4.72 -3.09
C VAL A 104 4.94 5.11 -1.90
N ALA A 105 4.35 4.12 -1.23
CA ALA A 105 3.47 4.33 -0.09
C ALA A 105 3.95 3.55 1.13
N TYR A 106 3.67 4.10 2.32
CA TYR A 106 3.97 3.46 3.59
C TYR A 106 2.69 3.32 4.39
N GLU A 107 2.38 2.08 4.76
CA GLU A 107 1.11 1.71 5.40
C GLU A 107 1.35 1.01 6.72
N PHE A 108 0.41 1.18 7.64
CA PHE A 108 0.47 0.61 8.97
C PHE A 108 -0.82 -0.18 9.25
N ALA A 109 -0.66 -1.44 9.62
CA ALA A 109 -1.75 -2.29 10.08
C ALA A 109 -1.60 -2.48 11.60
N GLY A 110 -2.42 -1.78 12.37
CA GLY A 110 -2.37 -1.84 13.84
C GLY A 110 -2.82 -0.53 14.49
N SER A 111 -3.72 -0.66 15.45
CA SER A 111 -4.54 0.38 16.07
C SER A 111 -3.76 1.41 16.88
N TRP A 112 -3.96 2.69 16.57
CA TRP A 112 -4.38 3.66 17.57
C TRP A 112 -5.58 4.42 17.00
N ALA A 113 -6.78 4.04 17.47
CA ALA A 113 -7.84 5.00 17.73
C ALA A 113 -7.75 5.38 19.21
#